data_AF-A0AA40CPG3-F1
#
_entry.id   AF-A0AA40CPG3-F1
#
_cell.length_a   1.000
_cell.length_b   1.000
_cell.length_c   1.000
_cell.angle_alpha   90.00
_cell.angle_beta   90.00
_cell.angle_gamma   90.00
#
_symmetry.space_group_name_H-M   'P 1'
#
loop_
_entity.id
_entity.type
_entity.pdbx_description
1 polymer ?
#
loop_
_entity_poly.entity_id
_entity_poly.type
_entity_poly.pdbx_seq_one_letter_code
_entity_poly.pdbx_strand_id
1 'polypeptide(L)'
;MAGLDHFSSSTQCPEPIGPDPFPFSAHSLLTSRDAEMALDPAIVRLGTMQTNRHKYFRWTPRTAWVTFVYVAVVPGIFTYMAYKTDGLWDMRAKRKGDILVER
;
A
#
# COMPACT_ATOMS: atom_id res chain seq x y z
N MET A 1 6.91 -8.87 -52.71
CA MET A 1 6.25 -9.65 -51.64
C MET A 1 6.62 -8.98 -50.33
N ALA A 2 5.61 -8.47 -49.61
CA ALA A 2 5.55 -7.85 -48.27
C ALA A 2 6.88 -7.50 -47.56
N GLY A 3 7.14 -6.23 -47.21
CA GLY A 3 6.49 -5.52 -46.10
C GLY A 3 7.54 -5.43 -44.97
N LEU A 4 8.11 -4.26 -44.66
CA LEU A 4 7.71 -3.39 -43.54
C LEU A 4 7.53 -4.23 -42.24
N ASP A 5 8.21 -4.01 -41.12
CA ASP A 5 8.09 -2.83 -40.29
C ASP A 5 9.15 -2.76 -39.16
N HIS A 6 9.43 -1.54 -38.68
CA HIS A 6 9.87 -1.19 -37.32
C HIS A 6 11.32 -1.46 -36.86
N PHE A 7 12.31 -0.92 -37.58
CA PHE A 7 13.49 -0.37 -36.88
C PHE A 7 13.14 1.05 -36.40
N SER A 8 12.49 1.12 -35.23
CA SER A 8 12.09 2.36 -34.57
C SER A 8 13.33 3.17 -34.16
N SER A 9 13.79 4.03 -35.06
CA SER A 9 14.58 5.21 -34.73
C SER A 9 13.75 6.11 -33.82
N SER A 10 14.03 6.10 -32.52
CA SER A 10 13.56 7.14 -31.59
C SER A 10 14.63 7.56 -30.58
N THR A 11 15.91 7.48 -30.99
CA THR A 11 17.03 8.13 -30.30
C THR A 11 17.51 9.36 -31.05
N GLN A 12 16.60 10.16 -31.61
CA GLN A 12 16.98 11.46 -32.17
C GLN A 12 15.87 12.47 -31.85
N CYS A 13 16.08 13.27 -30.80
CA CYS A 13 15.39 14.55 -30.69
C CYS A 13 15.73 15.36 -31.95
N PRO A 14 14.78 16.04 -32.61
CA PRO A 14 15.11 16.88 -33.75
C PRO A 14 16.05 18.00 -33.29
N GLU A 15 17.27 18.03 -33.84
CA GLU A 15 18.13 19.19 -33.74
C GLU A 15 17.46 20.35 -34.50
N PRO A 16 17.18 21.50 -33.86
CA PRO A 16 16.68 22.65 -34.59
C PRO A 16 17.79 23.21 -35.49
N ILE A 17 17.47 23.26 -36.79
CA ILE A 17 18.28 23.87 -37.84
C ILE A 17 18.20 25.39 -37.69
N GLY A 18 19.31 26.01 -37.29
CA GLY A 18 19.55 27.45 -37.45
C GLY A 18 19.80 28.22 -36.13
N PRO A 19 20.71 29.22 -36.12
CA PRO A 19 21.05 29.99 -34.92
C PRO A 19 19.99 31.08 -34.66
N ASP A 20 19.29 31.00 -33.53
CA ASP A 20 18.45 32.08 -33.01
C ASP A 20 19.28 33.10 -32.20
N PRO A 21 19.14 34.42 -32.44
CA PRO A 21 20.06 35.43 -31.91
C PRO A 21 19.64 36.13 -30.61
N PHE A 22 18.75 35.56 -29.78
CA PHE A 22 18.25 36.28 -28.58
C PHE A 22 18.37 35.48 -27.28
N PRO A 23 19.28 35.84 -26.36
CA PRO A 23 19.55 35.08 -25.14
C PRO A 23 18.70 35.60 -23.97
N PHE A 24 17.38 35.45 -23.97
CA PHE A 24 16.59 35.67 -22.75
C PHE A 24 15.16 35.13 -22.86
N SER A 25 14.95 33.85 -22.56
CA SER A 25 13.59 33.35 -22.27
C SER A 25 13.52 32.90 -20.81
N ALA A 26 13.05 33.80 -19.95
CA ALA A 26 12.73 33.55 -18.54
C ALA A 26 11.63 32.48 -18.33
N HIS A 27 11.03 31.98 -19.42
CA HIS A 27 10.04 30.91 -19.38
C HIS A 27 10.63 29.51 -19.11
N SER A 28 11.96 29.34 -19.17
CA SER A 28 12.63 28.10 -18.74
C SER A 28 12.93 28.06 -17.23
N LEU A 29 12.70 29.15 -16.49
CA LEU A 29 12.98 29.20 -15.04
C LEU A 29 11.79 28.80 -14.16
N LEU A 30 10.62 28.54 -14.77
CA LEU A 30 9.44 28.04 -14.06
C LEU A 30 9.20 26.53 -14.26
N THR A 31 9.91 25.87 -15.18
CA THR A 31 9.92 24.40 -15.30
C THR A 31 10.80 23.71 -14.24
N SER A 32 11.33 24.44 -13.26
CA SER A 32 12.00 23.85 -12.09
C SER A 32 11.10 23.78 -10.86
N ARG A 33 9.88 24.33 -10.92
CA ARG A 33 8.90 24.19 -9.83
C ARG A 33 8.06 22.92 -9.93
N ASP A 34 8.19 22.18 -11.02
CA ASP A 34 7.74 20.80 -11.11
C ASP A 34 8.89 19.86 -10.73
N ALA A 35 9.55 20.13 -9.59
CA ALA A 35 10.17 19.07 -8.81
C ALA A 35 9.04 18.29 -8.10
N GLU A 36 8.10 17.80 -8.89
CA GLU A 36 6.98 16.96 -8.52
C GLU A 36 7.56 15.59 -8.15
N MET A 37 8.10 15.50 -6.93
CA MET A 37 8.76 14.35 -6.34
C MET A 37 9.71 13.61 -7.30
N ALA A 38 10.99 14.00 -7.30
CA ALA A 38 12.04 13.10 -7.78
C ALA A 38 11.96 11.79 -6.97
N LEU A 39 11.26 10.80 -7.53
CA LEU A 39 11.06 9.50 -6.93
C LEU A 39 12.44 8.83 -6.86
N ASP A 40 13.04 8.87 -5.68
CA ASP A 40 14.29 8.15 -5.44
C ASP A 40 14.09 6.68 -5.88
N PRO A 41 14.95 6.13 -6.75
CA PRO A 41 14.84 4.73 -7.16
C PRO A 41 14.72 3.76 -5.97
N ALA A 42 15.25 4.11 -4.79
CA ALA A 42 15.08 3.32 -3.58
C ALA A 42 13.62 3.29 -3.08
N ILE A 43 12.90 4.42 -3.06
CA ILE A 43 11.50 4.46 -2.60
C ILE A 43 10.58 3.74 -3.59
N VAL A 44 10.85 3.87 -4.89
CA VAL A 44 10.12 3.14 -5.94
C VAL A 44 10.30 1.62 -5.77
N ARG A 45 11.54 1.17 -5.51
CA ARG A 45 11.83 -0.25 -5.23
C ARG A 45 11.16 -0.74 -3.95
N LEU A 46 11.12 0.06 -2.89
CA LEU A 46 10.42 -0.34 -1.66
C LEU A 46 8.92 -0.52 -1.91
N GLY A 47 8.30 0.42 -2.62
CA GLY A 47 6.89 0.33 -3.01
C GLY A 47 6.60 -0.92 -3.85
N THR A 48 7.45 -1.25 -4.83
CA THR A 48 7.31 -2.46 -5.64
C THR A 48 7.53 -3.73 -4.83
N MET A 49 8.46 -3.76 -3.86
CA MET A 49 8.66 -4.91 -2.97
C MET A 49 7.47 -5.15 -2.02
N GLN A 50 6.88 -4.08 -1.48
CA GLN A 50 5.73 -4.19 -0.58
C GLN A 50 4.47 -4.65 -1.33
N THR A 51 4.18 -4.03 -2.47
CA THR A 51 3.01 -4.40 -3.30
C THR A 51 3.10 -5.82 -3.84
N ASN A 52 4.28 -6.26 -4.31
CA ASN A 52 4.47 -7.61 -4.86
C ASN A 52 4.66 -8.71 -3.79
N ARG A 53 4.61 -8.38 -2.49
CA ARG A 53 4.85 -9.36 -1.40
C ARG A 53 3.95 -10.60 -1.48
N HIS A 54 2.69 -10.42 -1.88
CA HIS A 54 1.72 -11.51 -2.01
C HIS A 54 2.09 -12.51 -3.14
N LYS A 55 2.80 -12.06 -4.18
CA LYS A 55 3.22 -12.93 -5.30
C LYS A 55 4.30 -13.93 -4.88
N TYR A 56 5.19 -13.52 -3.98
CA TYR A 56 6.30 -14.34 -3.50
C TYR A 56 6.00 -15.03 -2.15
N PHE A 57 4.75 -15.00 -1.71
CA PHE A 57 4.34 -15.64 -0.46
C PHE A 57 4.42 -17.16 -0.57
N ARG A 58 4.91 -17.81 0.49
CA ARG A 58 5.05 -19.27 0.57
C ARG A 58 4.41 -19.76 1.88
N TRP A 59 3.62 -20.81 1.79
CA TRP A 59 3.07 -21.50 2.96
C TRP A 59 4.15 -22.33 3.65
N THR A 60 4.90 -21.68 4.54
CA THR A 60 5.84 -22.36 5.45
C THR A 60 5.12 -22.75 6.74
N PRO A 61 5.54 -23.81 7.46
CA PRO A 61 4.84 -24.25 8.68
C PRO A 61 4.76 -23.16 9.75
N ARG A 62 5.82 -22.34 9.88
CA ARG A 62 5.81 -21.18 10.80
C ARG A 62 4.77 -20.14 10.41
N THR A 63 4.73 -19.72 9.15
CA THR A 63 3.78 -18.69 8.70
C THR A 63 2.35 -19.22 8.75
N ALA A 64 2.15 -20.48 8.38
CA ALA A 64 0.84 -21.13 8.43
C ALA A 64 0.24 -21.13 9.82
N TRP A 65 1.06 -21.50 10.82
CA TRP A 65 0.67 -21.49 12.21
C TRP A 65 0.27 -20.09 12.68
N VAL A 66 1.09 -19.08 12.38
CA VAL A 66 0.79 -17.69 12.76
C VAL A 66 -0.51 -17.22 12.13
N THR A 67 -0.70 -17.43 10.82
CA THR A 67 -1.95 -17.03 10.14
C THR A 67 -3.17 -17.74 10.73
N PHE A 68 -3.06 -19.02 11.07
CA PHE A 68 -4.14 -19.78 11.67
C PHE A 68 -4.53 -19.24 13.06
N VAL A 69 -3.54 -18.93 13.90
CA VAL A 69 -3.78 -18.37 15.24
C VAL A 69 -4.52 -17.03 15.15
N TYR A 70 -4.06 -16.12 14.27
CA TYR A 70 -4.68 -14.79 14.17
C TYR A 70 -6.05 -14.78 13.49
N VAL A 71 -6.30 -15.69 12.54
CA VAL A 71 -7.58 -15.71 11.80
C VAL A 71 -8.63 -16.58 12.49
N ALA A 72 -8.25 -17.67 13.14
CA ALA A 72 -9.19 -18.60 13.76
C ALA A 72 -9.16 -18.54 15.29
N VAL A 73 -7.99 -18.69 15.92
CA VAL A 73 -7.88 -18.85 17.38
C VAL A 73 -8.27 -17.56 18.10
N VAL A 74 -7.68 -16.43 17.71
CA VAL A 74 -7.94 -15.14 18.37
C VAL A 74 -9.41 -14.73 18.21
N PRO A 75 -9.99 -14.65 16.99
CA PRO A 75 -11.41 -14.36 16.84
C PRO A 75 -12.29 -15.42 17.47
N GLY A 76 -11.93 -16.70 17.45
CA GLY A 76 -12.69 -17.77 18.09
C GLY A 76 -12.79 -17.61 19.61
N ILE A 77 -11.68 -17.27 20.29
CA ILE A 77 -11.65 -16.99 21.72
C ILE A 77 -12.51 -15.76 22.03
N PHE A 78 -12.31 -14.66 21.31
CA PHE A 78 -13.09 -13.43 21.51
C PHE A 78 -14.58 -13.63 21.24
N THR A 79 -14.93 -14.33 20.15
CA THR A 79 -16.31 -14.63 19.78
C THR A 79 -16.97 -15.49 20.85
N TYR A 80 -16.30 -16.53 21.33
CA TYR A 80 -16.83 -17.40 22.39
C TYR A 80 -17.03 -16.64 23.70
N MET A 81 -16.05 -15.84 24.12
CA MET A 81 -16.17 -15.03 25.33
C MET A 81 -17.29 -14.01 25.18
N ALA A 82 -17.34 -13.28 24.06
CA ALA A 82 -18.37 -12.29 23.77
C ALA A 82 -19.76 -12.92 23.86
N TYR A 83 -20.03 -14.03 23.17
CA TYR A 83 -21.33 -14.70 23.25
C TYR A 83 -21.70 -15.19 24.66
N LYS A 84 -20.70 -15.49 25.50
CA LYS A 84 -20.94 -15.88 26.89
C LYS A 84 -21.08 -14.71 27.84
N THR A 85 -20.52 -13.55 27.53
CA THR A 85 -20.55 -12.38 28.40
C THR A 85 -21.63 -11.38 27.99
N ASP A 86 -22.14 -11.50 26.76
CA ASP A 86 -23.19 -10.62 26.24
C ASP A 86 -24.48 -10.84 27.04
N GLY A 87 -25.01 -9.76 27.60
CA GLY A 87 -26.19 -9.77 28.48
C GLY A 87 -25.97 -10.28 29.91
N LEU A 88 -24.83 -10.89 30.24
CA LEU A 88 -24.60 -11.42 31.60
C LEU A 88 -24.41 -10.32 32.64
N TRP A 89 -23.93 -9.15 32.25
CA TRP A 89 -23.47 -8.12 33.18
C TRP A 89 -24.42 -6.92 33.18
N ASP A 90 -25.37 -6.91 34.12
CA ASP A 90 -26.21 -5.73 34.38
C ASP A 90 -25.66 -4.92 35.55
N MET A 91 -24.95 -3.84 35.19
CA MET A 91 -24.37 -2.91 36.16
C MET A 91 -25.29 -1.71 36.45
N ARG A 92 -26.51 -1.69 35.91
CA ARG A 92 -27.40 -0.54 36.07
C ARG A 92 -27.96 -0.50 37.49
N ALA A 93 -27.64 0.58 38.21
CA ALA A 93 -28.16 0.91 39.55
C ALA A 93 -27.92 -0.14 40.67
N LYS A 94 -26.96 -1.06 40.53
CA LYS A 94 -26.59 -2.04 41.57
C LYS A 94 -25.79 -1.39 42.70
N ARG A 95 -26.00 -1.80 43.96
CA ARG A 95 -25.24 -1.35 45.16
C ARG A 95 -24.16 -2.38 45.53
N LYS A 96 -23.26 -2.01 46.47
CA LYS A 96 -22.26 -2.95 47.01
C LYS A 96 -22.96 -4.17 47.63
N GLY A 97 -22.67 -5.35 47.09
CA GLY A 97 -23.21 -6.63 47.58
C GLY A 97 -24.33 -7.22 46.73
N ASP A 98 -24.85 -6.51 45.72
CA ASP A 98 -25.91 -7.03 44.84
C ASP A 98 -25.35 -7.97 43.77
N ILE A 99 -26.20 -8.91 43.31
CA ILE A 99 -25.86 -9.83 42.21
C ILE A 99 -25.72 -9.08 40.89
N LEU A 100 -24.54 -9.21 40.28
CA LEU A 100 -24.12 -8.54 39.04
C LEU A 100 -24.27 -9.40 37.79
N VAL A 101 -24.32 -10.73 37.97
CA VAL A 101 -24.45 -11.71 36.89
C VAL A 101 -25.90 -12.16 36.78
N GLU A 102 -26.48 -11.98 35.60
CA GLU A 102 -27.71 -12.66 35.20
C GLU A 102 -27.31 -14.07 34.71
N ARG A 103 -27.92 -15.13 35.25
CA ARG A 103 -27.59 -16.53 34.93
C ARG A 103 -28.47 -17.06 33.80
#